data_AF-A0A8B6CHX9-F1
#
_entry.id   AF-A0A8B6CHX9-F1
#
_cell.length_a   1.000
_cell.length_b   1.000
_cell.length_c   1.000
_cell.angle_alpha   90.00
_cell.angle_beta   90.00
_cell.angle_gamma   90.00
#
_symmetry.space_group_name_H-M   'P 1'
#
loop_
_entity.id
_entity.type
_entity.pdbx_description
1 polymer ?
#
loop_
_entity_poly.entity_id
_entity_poly.type
_entity_poly.pdbx_seq_one_letter_code
_entity_poly.pdbx_strand_id
1 'polypeptide(L)'
;MAEIDSNTVAVYDHDRNIHIMKLSTGSDISSIQLWGFCSGISYTNKSLYVLSQGIIFVMDLTGKVSSSIHLSIDIEDSDDIRHITVNRDRFICTDKTSIYCFSLEGKLMWKFKHPKYEYLRQVTTDDEGNIYATSIVTNAVTVVSGDG
;
A
#
# COMPACT_ATOMS: atom_id res chain seq x y z
N MET A 1 9.80 -19.16 -11.90
CA MET A 1 9.66 -17.70 -11.70
C MET A 1 8.79 -17.52 -10.48
N ALA A 2 9.15 -16.63 -9.54
CA ALA A 2 8.37 -16.45 -8.32
C ALA A 2 6.95 -15.94 -8.66
N GLU A 3 5.96 -16.40 -7.90
CA GLU A 3 4.55 -15.96 -8.00
C GLU A 3 4.04 -15.72 -6.57
N ILE A 4 3.21 -14.68 -6.40
CA ILE A 4 2.48 -14.49 -5.15
C ILE A 4 1.14 -15.19 -5.27
N ASP A 5 0.92 -16.21 -4.44
CA ASP A 5 -0.25 -17.08 -4.40
C ASP A 5 -0.72 -17.27 -2.95
N SER A 6 -1.65 -18.21 -2.72
CA SER A 6 -2.19 -18.51 -1.38
C SER A 6 -1.15 -18.98 -0.34
N ASN A 7 0.08 -19.29 -0.76
CA ASN A 7 1.16 -19.80 0.08
C ASN A 7 2.44 -18.94 -0.02
N THR A 8 2.37 -17.74 -0.59
CA THR A 8 3.51 -16.83 -0.66
C THR A 8 3.11 -15.40 -0.30
N VAL A 9 4.08 -14.63 0.20
CA VAL A 9 3.87 -13.26 0.67
C VAL A 9 5.07 -12.40 0.33
N ALA A 10 4.82 -11.12 0.02
CA ALA A 10 5.86 -10.11 -0.04
C ALA A 10 5.98 -9.40 1.30
N VAL A 11 7.19 -9.28 1.84
CA VAL A 11 7.47 -8.62 3.11
C VAL A 11 8.59 -7.62 2.91
N TYR A 12 8.39 -6.38 3.34
CA TYR A 12 9.43 -5.36 3.33
C TYR A 12 10.17 -5.31 4.68
N ASP A 13 11.50 -5.25 4.66
CA ASP A 13 12.34 -5.14 5.85
C ASP A 13 12.97 -3.75 6.04
N HIS A 14 13.66 -3.55 7.17
CA HIS A 14 14.36 -2.30 7.48
C HIS A 14 15.62 -2.06 6.63
N ASP A 15 16.15 -3.10 5.98
CA ASP A 15 17.35 -3.06 5.13
C ASP A 15 17.02 -2.74 3.67
N ARG A 16 15.78 -2.31 3.42
CA ARG A 16 15.24 -1.90 2.12
C ARG A 16 15.08 -3.07 1.15
N ASN A 17 14.84 -4.26 1.65
CA ASN A 17 14.54 -5.43 0.82
C ASN A 17 13.06 -5.75 0.86
N ILE A 18 12.52 -6.17 -0.28
CA ILE A 18 11.26 -6.91 -0.34
C ILE A 18 11.60 -8.39 -0.50
N HIS A 19 11.26 -9.19 0.49
CA HIS A 19 11.38 -10.64 0.48
C HIS A 19 10.10 -11.26 -0.04
N ILE A 20 10.22 -12.18 -1.00
CA ILE A 20 9.14 -13.06 -1.41
C ILE A 20 9.32 -14.35 -0.64
N MET A 21 8.42 -14.62 0.30
CA MET A 21 8.56 -15.70 1.27
C MET A 21 7.49 -16.76 1.05
N LYS A 22 7.80 -18.01 1.37
CA LYS A 22 6.83 -19.11 1.41
C LYS A 22 6.19 -19.18 2.80
N LEU A 23 4.87 -19.04 2.89
CA LEU A 23 4.13 -19.02 4.16
C LEU A 23 4.27 -20.34 4.93
N SER A 24 4.16 -21.47 4.25
CA SER A 24 4.24 -22.79 4.89
C SER A 24 5.56 -23.08 5.60
N THR A 25 6.65 -22.42 5.22
CA THR A 25 8.00 -22.69 5.72
C THR A 25 8.68 -21.47 6.34
N GLY A 26 8.17 -20.26 6.09
CA GLY A 26 8.83 -19.00 6.46
C GLY A 26 10.14 -18.73 5.72
N SER A 27 10.43 -19.44 4.64
CA SER A 27 11.70 -19.33 3.92
C SER A 27 11.62 -18.32 2.77
N ASP A 28 12.71 -17.58 2.56
CA ASP A 28 12.86 -16.70 1.40
C ASP A 28 12.95 -17.51 0.10
N ILE A 29 12.19 -17.08 -0.90
CA ILE A 29 12.23 -17.58 -2.28
C ILE A 29 13.13 -16.68 -3.11
N SER A 30 12.97 -15.36 -2.94
CA SER A 30 13.76 -14.33 -3.62
C SER A 30 13.67 -13.00 -2.85
N SER A 31 14.58 -12.08 -3.14
CA SER A 31 14.55 -10.72 -2.60
C SER A 31 14.76 -9.66 -3.67
N ILE A 32 14.18 -8.50 -3.45
CA ILE A 32 14.30 -7.32 -4.31
C ILE A 32 14.89 -6.20 -3.45
N GLN A 33 16.10 -5.76 -3.79
CA GLN A 33 16.71 -4.60 -3.13
C GLN A 33 16.12 -3.31 -3.69
N LEU A 34 15.50 -2.51 -2.83
CA LEU A 34 15.01 -1.18 -3.15
C LEU A 34 16.11 -0.14 -2.96
N TRP A 35 15.95 0.96 -3.69
CA TRP A 35 16.87 2.09 -3.72
C TRP A 35 16.58 3.05 -2.56
N GLY A 36 15.32 3.09 -2.12
CA GLY A 36 14.83 4.00 -1.08
C GLY A 36 13.90 3.31 -0.09
N PHE A 37 13.30 4.09 0.81
CA PHE A 37 12.35 3.61 1.79
C PHE A 37 11.05 3.17 1.13
N CYS A 38 10.48 2.06 1.59
CA CYS A 38 9.12 1.65 1.25
C CYS A 38 8.18 2.00 2.40
N SER A 39 7.11 2.75 2.12
CA SER A 39 6.06 3.06 3.09
C SER A 39 4.85 2.13 2.97
N GLY A 40 4.76 1.33 1.90
CA GLY A 40 3.73 0.30 1.74
C GLY A 40 3.94 -0.55 0.49
N ILE A 41 3.47 -1.80 0.55
CA ILE A 41 3.45 -2.72 -0.57
C ILE A 41 2.05 -3.30 -0.74
N SER A 42 1.66 -3.51 -2.00
CA SER A 42 0.44 -4.25 -2.35
C SER A 42 0.72 -5.09 -3.59
N TYR A 43 0.02 -6.21 -3.75
CA TYR A 43 0.16 -7.08 -4.90
C TYR A 43 -1.20 -7.43 -5.49
N THR A 44 -1.37 -7.16 -6.77
CA THR A 44 -2.57 -7.56 -7.53
C THR A 44 -2.23 -7.62 -9.01
N ASN A 45 -3.01 -8.37 -9.80
CA ASN A 45 -2.83 -8.46 -11.26
C ASN A 45 -1.37 -8.74 -11.68
N LYS A 46 -0.70 -9.62 -10.91
CA LYS A 46 0.69 -10.04 -11.11
C LYS A 46 1.74 -8.93 -11.00
N SER A 47 1.36 -7.79 -10.41
CA SER A 47 2.22 -6.62 -10.25
C SER A 47 2.34 -6.26 -8.77
N LEU A 48 3.56 -5.90 -8.38
CA LEU A 48 3.87 -5.37 -7.06
C LEU A 48 3.82 -3.84 -7.14
N TYR A 49 3.04 -3.24 -6.25
CA TYR A 49 2.87 -1.80 -6.10
C TYR A 49 3.62 -1.37 -4.85
N VAL A 50 4.70 -0.62 -5.03
CA VAL A 50 5.59 -0.19 -3.95
C VAL A 50 5.48 1.32 -3.80
N LEU A 51 4.95 1.77 -2.66
CA LEU A 51 4.82 3.19 -2.33
C LEU A 51 6.11 3.69 -1.68
N SER A 52 6.65 4.79 -2.21
CA SER A 52 7.81 5.50 -1.66
C SER A 52 7.68 7.00 -1.93
N GLN A 53 7.64 7.81 -0.88
CA GLN A 53 7.65 9.29 -0.97
C GLN A 53 6.59 9.86 -1.94
N GLY A 54 5.37 9.31 -1.92
CA GLY A 54 4.27 9.75 -2.79
C GLY A 54 4.34 9.25 -4.25
N ILE A 55 5.31 8.40 -4.58
CA ILE A 55 5.42 7.72 -5.86
C ILE A 55 5.09 6.24 -5.66
N ILE A 56 4.24 5.69 -6.52
CA ILE A 56 3.97 4.25 -6.59
C ILE A 56 4.79 3.67 -7.74
N PHE A 57 5.71 2.77 -7.43
CA PHE A 57 6.42 1.98 -8.43
C PHE A 57 5.65 0.70 -8.72
N VAL A 58 5.37 0.44 -10.00
CA VAL A 58 4.74 -0.80 -10.46
C VAL A 58 5.84 -1.70 -11.02
N MET A 59 6.09 -2.82 -10.36
CA MET A 59 7.19 -3.72 -10.70
C MET A 59 6.76 -5.18 -10.70
N ASP A 60 7.52 -6.01 -11.41
CA ASP A 60 7.37 -7.46 -11.31
C ASP A 60 8.13 -8.03 -10.08
N LEU A 61 8.00 -9.34 -9.86
CA LEU A 61 8.65 -10.03 -8.75
C LEU A 61 10.17 -10.24 -8.94
N THR A 62 10.74 -9.77 -10.04
CA THR A 62 12.20 -9.67 -10.23
C THR A 62 12.73 -8.29 -9.82
N GLY A 63 11.84 -7.36 -9.47
CA GLY A 63 12.17 -5.97 -9.16
C GLY A 63 12.26 -5.06 -10.39
N LYS A 64 11.91 -5.57 -11.58
CA LYS A 64 11.92 -4.75 -12.79
C LYS A 64 10.72 -3.80 -12.76
N VAL A 65 11.01 -2.51 -12.73
CA VAL A 65 9.99 -1.44 -12.78
C VAL A 65 9.42 -1.34 -14.20
N SER A 66 8.09 -1.38 -14.29
CA SER A 66 7.33 -1.21 -15.54
C SER A 66 6.76 0.22 -15.68
N SER A 67 6.42 0.86 -14.56
CA SER A 67 5.96 2.25 -14.53
C SER A 67 6.14 2.87 -13.15
N SER A 68 6.01 4.19 -13.08
CA SER A 68 5.93 4.96 -11.84
C SER A 68 4.76 5.94 -11.91
N ILE A 69 4.02 6.06 -10.81
CA ILE A 69 2.79 6.85 -10.73
C ILE A 69 2.98 7.88 -9.61
N HIS A 70 2.82 9.16 -9.93
CA HIS A 70 2.93 10.24 -8.96
C HIS A 70 1.54 10.55 -8.41
N LEU A 71 1.40 10.51 -7.08
CA LEU A 71 0.13 10.85 -6.44
C LEU A 71 -0.04 12.36 -6.41
N SER A 72 -1.14 12.86 -6.98
CA SER A 72 -1.48 14.28 -6.97
C SER A 72 -2.04 14.68 -5.61
N ILE A 73 -1.19 15.22 -4.73
CA ILE A 73 -1.58 15.69 -3.41
C ILE A 73 -1.12 17.13 -3.27
N ASP A 74 -1.99 17.99 -2.75
CA ASP A 74 -1.60 19.35 -2.40
C ASP A 74 -0.57 19.31 -1.27
N ILE A 75 0.55 20.02 -1.47
CA ILE A 75 1.74 19.96 -0.59
C ILE A 75 1.40 20.33 0.86
N GLU A 76 0.38 21.17 1.07
CA GLU A 76 -0.08 21.59 2.39
C GLU A 76 -0.77 20.46 3.19
N ASP A 77 -1.25 19.42 2.50
CA ASP A 77 -2.02 18.32 3.08
C ASP A 77 -1.21 17.02 3.22
N SER A 78 0.03 17.00 2.73
CA SER A 78 0.87 15.80 2.67
C SER A 78 1.64 15.59 3.97
N ASP A 79 0.97 15.00 4.96
CA ASP A 79 1.62 14.45 6.14
C ASP A 79 2.16 13.04 5.84
N ASP A 80 2.98 12.91 4.78
CA ASP A 80 3.68 11.70 4.35
C ASP A 80 2.73 10.49 4.10
N ILE A 81 2.25 10.31 2.86
CA ILE A 81 1.40 9.16 2.53
C ILE A 81 2.15 7.85 2.80
N ARG A 82 1.49 7.01 3.58
CA ARG A 82 1.96 5.74 4.10
C ARG A 82 0.94 4.66 3.80
N HIS A 83 1.45 3.45 3.62
CA HIS A 83 0.66 2.25 3.40
C HIS A 83 -0.21 2.35 2.13
N ILE A 84 -0.34 1.24 1.44
CA ILE A 84 -1.10 1.19 0.20
C ILE A 84 -1.78 -0.17 0.11
N THR A 85 -2.98 -0.16 -0.41
CA THR A 85 -3.62 -1.33 -1.01
C THR A 85 -4.18 -0.94 -2.37
N VAL A 86 -4.32 -1.93 -3.25
CA VAL A 86 -4.90 -1.77 -4.58
C VAL A 86 -6.14 -2.62 -4.68
N ASN A 87 -7.28 -2.00 -4.99
CA ASN A 87 -8.54 -2.72 -5.16
C ASN A 87 -9.45 -1.99 -6.14
N ARG A 88 -10.22 -2.75 -6.94
CA ARG A 88 -11.20 -2.22 -7.91
C ARG A 88 -10.66 -1.02 -8.73
N ASP A 89 -9.45 -1.18 -9.26
CA ASP A 89 -8.75 -0.17 -10.06
C ASP A 89 -8.52 1.17 -9.35
N ARG A 90 -8.28 1.12 -8.04
CA ARG A 90 -7.99 2.29 -7.20
C ARG A 90 -6.85 2.00 -6.24
N PHE A 91 -6.09 3.04 -5.93
CA PHE A 91 -5.17 3.03 -4.80
C PHE A 91 -5.86 3.55 -3.57
N ILE A 92 -5.80 2.80 -2.48
CA ILE A 92 -6.19 3.27 -1.15
C ILE A 92 -4.93 3.42 -0.32
N CYS A 93 -4.71 4.64 0.15
CA CYS A 93 -3.55 4.98 0.97
C CYS A 93 -3.99 5.65 2.26
N THR A 94 -3.08 5.74 3.23
CA THR A 94 -3.31 6.49 4.47
C THR A 94 -2.24 7.57 4.65
N ASP A 95 -2.52 8.59 5.44
CA ASP A 95 -1.47 9.36 6.11
C ASP A 95 -1.68 9.23 7.63
N LYS A 96 -1.17 10.16 8.44
CA LYS A 96 -1.43 10.11 9.89
C LYS A 96 -2.91 10.23 10.27
N THR A 97 -3.76 10.93 9.53
CA THR A 97 -5.12 11.31 9.94
C THR A 97 -6.21 11.05 8.91
N SER A 98 -5.83 10.69 7.70
CA SER A 98 -6.70 10.63 6.53
C SER A 98 -6.52 9.33 5.75
N ILE A 99 -7.60 8.91 5.11
CA ILE A 99 -7.62 7.85 4.10
C ILE A 99 -7.81 8.55 2.75
N TYR A 100 -7.02 8.14 1.76
CA TYR A 100 -7.05 8.69 0.41
C TYR A 100 -7.44 7.60 -0.57
N CYS A 101 -8.17 7.99 -1.61
CA CYS A 101 -8.40 7.18 -2.79
C CYS A 101 -7.87 7.90 -4.02
N PHE A 102 -7.03 7.20 -4.79
CA PHE A 102 -6.50 7.67 -6.06
C PHE A 102 -6.90 6.74 -7.21
N SER A 103 -7.00 7.30 -8.41
CA SER A 103 -7.07 6.51 -9.63
C SER A 103 -5.72 5.84 -9.94
N LEU A 104 -5.70 4.88 -10.86
CA LEU A 104 -4.45 4.23 -11.29
C LEU A 104 -3.47 5.18 -11.99
N GLU A 105 -3.93 6.35 -12.43
CA GLU A 105 -3.10 7.44 -12.96
C GLU A 105 -2.55 8.37 -11.87
N GLY A 106 -2.87 8.09 -10.60
CA GLY A 106 -2.41 8.88 -9.44
C GLY A 106 -3.25 10.11 -9.13
N LYS A 107 -4.43 10.26 -9.73
CA LYS A 107 -5.33 11.41 -9.47
C LYS A 107 -6.12 11.19 -8.19
N LEU A 108 -6.14 12.18 -7.31
CA LEU A 108 -6.97 12.15 -6.10
C LEU A 108 -8.45 12.10 -6.48
N MET A 109 -9.16 11.07 -6.03
CA MET A 109 -10.60 10.89 -6.23
C MET A 109 -11.39 11.42 -5.03
N TRP A 110 -10.98 11.04 -3.83
CA TRP A 110 -11.56 11.52 -2.58
C TRP A 110 -10.58 11.38 -1.41
N LYS A 111 -10.87 12.12 -0.33
CA LYS A 111 -10.15 12.08 0.95
C LYS A 111 -11.17 11.97 2.08
N PHE A 112 -10.97 11.01 2.97
CA PHE A 112 -11.77 10.86 4.18
C PHE A 112 -10.92 11.22 5.40
N LYS A 113 -11.39 12.16 6.21
CA LYS A 113 -10.74 12.58 7.47
C LYS A 113 -11.77 12.58 8.58
N HIS A 114 -11.41 12.01 9.72
CA HIS A 114 -12.30 11.97 10.88
C HIS A 114 -11.55 12.46 12.13
N PRO A 115 -12.16 13.30 13.00
CA PRO A 115 -11.47 13.89 14.15
C PRO A 115 -10.90 12.89 15.16
N LYS A 116 -11.45 11.67 15.20
CA LYS A 116 -10.95 10.59 16.08
C LYS A 116 -9.85 9.74 15.44
N TYR A 117 -9.49 9.98 14.18
CA TYR A 117 -8.45 9.21 13.51
C TYR A 117 -7.13 9.91 13.72
N GLU A 118 -6.25 9.21 14.44
CA GLU A 118 -4.93 9.70 14.74
C GLU A 118 -3.93 8.57 14.51
N TYR A 119 -2.82 8.90 13.84
CA TYR A 119 -1.79 7.97 13.39
C TYR A 119 -2.35 6.69 12.75
N LEU A 120 -3.05 6.83 11.62
CA LEU A 120 -3.38 5.68 10.79
C LEU A 120 -2.09 5.00 10.29
N ARG A 121 -2.15 3.67 10.19
CA ARG A 121 -1.08 2.81 9.72
C ARG A 121 -1.60 1.96 8.56
N GLN A 122 -1.74 0.66 8.77
CA GLN A 122 -2.03 -0.25 7.68
C GLN A 122 -3.46 -0.08 7.20
N VAL A 123 -3.63 -0.17 5.88
CA VAL A 123 -4.91 -0.14 5.21
C VAL A 123 -5.04 -1.39 4.33
N THR A 124 -6.22 -1.98 4.33
CA THR A 124 -6.60 -3.05 3.42
C THR A 124 -8.05 -2.86 2.99
N THR A 125 -8.50 -3.69 2.06
CA THR A 125 -9.88 -3.71 1.60
C THR A 125 -10.40 -5.14 1.48
N ASP A 126 -11.71 -5.31 1.45
CA ASP A 126 -12.36 -6.54 1.01
C ASP A 126 -12.80 -6.47 -0.46
N ASP A 127 -13.35 -7.56 -0.99
CA ASP A 127 -13.84 -7.63 -2.37
C ASP A 127 -15.03 -6.70 -2.64
N GLU A 128 -15.75 -6.28 -1.59
CA GLU A 128 -16.84 -5.31 -1.62
C GLU A 128 -16.35 -3.87 -1.71
N GLY A 129 -15.05 -3.64 -1.53
CA GLY A 129 -14.44 -2.30 -1.55
C GLY A 129 -14.53 -1.57 -0.22
N ASN A 130 -14.98 -2.22 0.86
CA ASN A 130 -14.90 -1.64 2.19
C ASN A 130 -13.44 -1.50 2.60
N ILE A 131 -13.13 -0.42 3.30
CA ILE A 131 -11.77 -0.05 3.67
C ILE A 131 -11.58 -0.28 5.16
N TYR A 132 -10.53 -1.01 5.52
CA TYR A 132 -10.15 -1.31 6.90
C TYR A 132 -8.82 -0.63 7.17
N ALA A 133 -8.81 0.33 8.09
CA ALA A 133 -7.61 1.07 8.47
C ALA A 133 -7.33 0.89 9.97
N THR A 134 -6.07 0.68 10.32
CA THR A 134 -5.62 0.55 11.72
C THR A 134 -5.05 1.87 12.23
N SER A 135 -5.23 2.13 13.52
CA SER A 135 -4.58 3.25 14.22
C SER A 135 -3.78 2.73 15.41
N ILE A 136 -2.56 3.25 15.58
CA ILE A 136 -1.71 2.92 16.74
C ILE A 136 -2.10 3.69 18.01
N VAL A 137 -2.90 4.76 17.87
CA VAL A 137 -3.33 5.57 19.01
C VAL A 137 -4.64 5.03 19.58
N THR A 138 -5.61 4.71 18.72
CA THR A 138 -6.93 4.29 19.18
C THR A 138 -7.03 2.80 19.46
N ASN A 139 -6.03 2.00 19.04
CA ASN A 139 -6.07 0.53 19.07
C ASN A 139 -7.32 -0.06 18.40
N ALA A 140 -7.84 0.62 17.38
CA ALA A 140 -9.05 0.22 16.68
C ALA A 140 -8.78 -0.05 15.20
N VAL A 141 -9.63 -0.92 14.62
CA VAL A 141 -9.82 -1.02 13.18
C VAL A 141 -11.02 -0.16 12.82
N THR A 142 -10.78 0.85 11.99
CA THR A 142 -11.81 1.67 11.39
C THR A 142 -12.30 0.99 10.11
N VAL A 143 -13.62 0.99 9.90
CA VAL A 143 -14.25 0.60 8.63
C VAL A 143 -14.84 1.83 7.95
N VAL A 144 -14.56 2.01 6.66
CA VAL A 144 -15.17 3.03 5.81
C VAL A 144 -15.80 2.32 4.60
N SER A 145 -17.08 2.58 4.32
CA SER A 145 -17.76 2.07 3.13
C SER A 145 -17.10 2.63 1.87
N GLY A 146 -16.79 1.76 0.90
CA GLY A 146 -16.13 2.15 -0.35
C GLY A 146 -16.98 3.05 -1.27
N ASP A 147 -18.28 3.12 -0.99
CA ASP A 147 -19.27 3.87 -1.77
C ASP A 147 -19.51 5.31 -1.26
N GLY A 148 -18.82 5.71 -0.19
CA GLY A 148 -19.03 6.99 0.51
C GLY A 148 -19.89 6.85 1.76
#